data_AF-A0AAD5Q7V2-F1
#
_entry.id   AF-A0AAD5Q7V2-F1
#
_cell.length_a   1.000
_cell.length_b   1.000
_cell.length_c   1.000
_cell.angle_alpha   90.00
_cell.angle_beta   90.00
_cell.angle_gamma   90.00
#
_symmetry.space_group_name_H-M   'P 1'
#
loop_
_entity.id
_entity.type
_entity.pdbx_description
1 polymer ?
#
loop_
_entity_poly.entity_id
_entity_poly.type
_entity_poly.pdbx_seq_one_letter_code
_entity_poly.pdbx_strand_id
1 'polypeptide(L)'
;MGSQLSLLVSVTTLVVTVIYYYKMVVLTELTTEATFFNTLYAEYATPPMMDALRAVEEFSHHTKISPQQIVCKPASDQLWDKKFDQDWQRLFHWYQKLVYFHRMGLLHDRFFQEFPGAIRAKHFVQHVEPFAINSCQYYQEKNCTDVFDYLRQLYELPPPLTIDCGAKSTKKTPSNAKKEEL
;
A
#
# COMPACT_ATOMS: atom_id res chain seq x y z
N MET A 1 31.33 -58.79 -1.26
CA MET A 1 31.54 -57.48 -1.92
C MET A 1 30.25 -56.83 -2.46
N GLY A 2 29.19 -57.57 -2.82
CA GLY A 2 27.96 -56.98 -3.38
C GLY A 2 27.11 -56.11 -2.43
N SER A 3 27.04 -56.43 -1.14
CA SER A 3 26.22 -55.68 -0.16
C SER A 3 26.71 -54.24 0.07
N GLN A 4 28.03 -54.04 0.14
CA GLN A 4 28.64 -52.71 0.31
C GLN A 4 28.40 -51.80 -0.91
N LEU A 5 28.44 -52.39 -2.11
CA LEU A 5 28.16 -51.69 -3.37
C LEU A 5 26.69 -51.29 -3.48
N SER A 6 25.76 -52.17 -3.10
CA SER A 6 24.33 -51.85 -3.05
C SER A 6 24.04 -50.71 -2.08
N LEU A 7 24.68 -50.70 -0.90
CA LEU A 7 24.47 -49.68 0.12
C LEU A 7 24.99 -48.31 -0.33
N LEU A 8 26.17 -48.30 -0.97
CA LEU A 8 26.72 -47.09 -1.60
C LEU A 8 25.79 -46.53 -2.69
N VAL A 9 25.25 -47.39 -3.56
CA VAL A 9 24.31 -46.97 -4.62
C VAL A 9 23.02 -46.42 -4.03
N SER A 10 22.47 -47.05 -2.98
CA SER A 10 21.25 -46.53 -2.33
C SER A 10 21.48 -45.19 -1.65
N VAL A 11 22.62 -45.00 -0.98
CA VAL A 11 22.96 -43.73 -0.33
C VAL A 11 23.19 -42.63 -1.37
N THR A 12 23.92 -42.89 -2.45
CA THR A 12 24.12 -41.91 -3.52
C THR A 12 22.82 -41.55 -4.21
N THR A 13 21.94 -42.54 -4.46
CA THR A 13 20.61 -42.27 -5.02
C THR A 13 19.79 -41.38 -4.09
N LEU A 14 19.78 -41.65 -2.78
CA LEU A 14 19.06 -40.83 -1.80
C LEU A 14 19.61 -39.39 -1.75
N VAL A 15 20.93 -39.21 -1.76
CA VAL A 15 21.56 -37.88 -1.80
C VAL A 15 21.18 -37.13 -3.08
N VAL A 16 21.24 -37.79 -4.24
CA VAL A 16 20.82 -37.18 -5.53
C VAL A 16 19.35 -36.80 -5.49
N THR A 17 18.48 -37.65 -4.95
CA THR A 17 17.05 -37.37 -4.80
C THR A 17 16.80 -36.16 -3.90
N VAL A 18 17.48 -36.06 -2.74
CA VAL A 18 17.37 -34.90 -1.84
C VAL A 18 17.84 -33.62 -2.53
N ILE A 19 18.98 -33.65 -3.23
CA ILE A 19 19.49 -32.49 -3.98
C ILE A 19 18.51 -32.09 -5.08
N TYR A 20 17.96 -33.06 -5.80
CA TYR A 20 16.98 -32.82 -6.86
C TYR A 20 15.72 -32.14 -6.31
N TYR A 21 15.12 -32.68 -5.24
CA TYR A 21 13.95 -32.07 -4.63
C TYR A 21 14.25 -30.67 -4.08
N TYR A 22 15.40 -30.48 -3.43
CA TYR A 22 15.81 -29.15 -2.97
C TYR A 22 15.91 -28.16 -4.13
N LYS A 23 16.57 -28.55 -5.23
CA LYS A 23 16.70 -27.70 -6.42
C LYS A 23 15.35 -27.43 -7.09
N MET A 24 14.46 -28.40 -7.13
CA MET A 24 13.10 -28.23 -7.65
C MET A 24 12.29 -27.24 -6.81
N VAL A 25 12.32 -27.36 -5.47
CA VAL A 25 11.63 -26.41 -4.57
C VAL A 25 12.16 -25.00 -4.78
N VAL A 26 13.48 -24.80 -4.76
CA VAL A 26 14.09 -23.49 -4.99
C VAL A 26 13.73 -22.92 -6.36
N LEU A 27 13.71 -23.76 -7.40
CA LEU A 27 13.31 -23.32 -8.74
C LEU A 27 11.83 -22.91 -8.78
N THR A 28 10.95 -23.64 -8.09
CA THR A 28 9.53 -23.30 -7.98
C THR A 28 9.33 -21.98 -7.23
N GLU A 29 10.04 -21.73 -6.14
CA GLU A 29 10.01 -20.45 -5.42
C GLU A 29 10.46 -19.29 -6.32
N LEU A 30 11.59 -19.44 -7.01
CA LEU A 30 12.11 -18.38 -7.90
C LEU A 30 11.19 -18.09 -9.08
N THR A 31 10.57 -19.12 -9.67
CA THR A 31 9.67 -18.95 -10.83
C THR A 31 8.32 -18.36 -10.44
N THR A 32 7.76 -18.75 -9.29
CA THR A 32 6.52 -18.16 -8.76
C THR A 32 6.74 -16.69 -8.41
N GLU A 33 7.83 -16.38 -7.71
CA GLU A 33 8.19 -15.02 -7.35
C GLU A 33 8.38 -14.11 -8.58
N ALA A 34 9.10 -14.58 -9.61
CA ALA A 34 9.27 -13.84 -10.86
C ALA A 34 7.94 -13.58 -11.58
N THR A 35 7.01 -14.55 -11.53
CA THR A 35 5.68 -14.41 -12.12
C THR A 35 4.84 -13.38 -11.37
N PHE A 36 4.88 -13.38 -10.03
CA PHE A 36 4.22 -12.37 -9.21
C PHE A 36 4.78 -10.97 -9.45
N PHE A 37 6.11 -10.85 -9.47
CA PHE A 37 6.78 -9.59 -9.73
C PHE A 37 6.40 -9.02 -11.11
N ASN A 38 6.45 -9.85 -12.16
CA ASN A 38 6.05 -9.43 -13.51
C ASN A 38 4.59 -8.98 -13.55
N THR A 39 3.70 -9.66 -12.84
CA THR A 39 2.29 -9.28 -12.75
C THR A 39 2.12 -7.91 -12.08
N LEU A 40 2.78 -7.68 -10.94
CA LEU A 40 2.73 -6.42 -10.21
C LEU A 40 3.32 -5.27 -11.04
N TYR A 41 4.44 -5.51 -11.71
CA TYR A 41 5.10 -4.55 -12.58
C TYR A 41 4.24 -4.20 -13.79
N ALA A 42 3.68 -5.20 -14.47
CA ALA A 42 2.80 -5.00 -15.61
C ALA A 42 1.53 -4.23 -15.21
N GLU A 43 0.93 -4.56 -14.06
CA GLU A 43 -0.22 -3.83 -13.51
C GLU A 43 0.11 -2.36 -13.22
N TYR A 44 1.28 -2.09 -12.65
CA TYR A 44 1.74 -0.73 -12.40
C TYR A 44 1.98 0.07 -13.69
N ALA A 45 2.46 -0.59 -14.74
CA ALA A 45 2.72 0.02 -16.04
C ALA A 45 1.45 0.21 -16.89
N THR A 46 0.28 -0.17 -16.40
CA THR A 46 -0.97 0.02 -17.14
C THR A 46 -1.31 1.51 -17.32
N PRO A 47 -1.89 1.92 -18.46
CA PRO A 47 -2.38 3.29 -18.67
C PRO A 47 -3.23 3.84 -17.50
N PRO A 48 -4.24 3.11 -16.98
CA PRO A 48 -5.03 3.58 -15.84
C PRO A 48 -4.22 3.82 -14.55
N MET A 49 -3.12 3.11 -14.33
CA MET A 49 -2.25 3.36 -13.17
C MET A 49 -1.38 4.60 -13.40
N MET A 50 -0.81 4.74 -14.59
CA MET A 50 0.02 5.89 -14.96
C MET A 50 -0.80 7.19 -14.95
N ASP A 51 -2.07 7.14 -15.37
CA ASP A 51 -2.97 8.27 -15.30
C ASP A 51 -3.33 8.62 -13.85
N ALA A 52 -3.50 7.61 -12.98
CA ALA A 52 -3.74 7.84 -11.56
C ALA A 52 -2.53 8.46 -10.85
N LEU A 53 -1.31 8.00 -11.16
CA LEU A 53 -0.07 8.62 -10.68
C LEU A 53 0.00 10.09 -11.07
N ARG A 54 -0.23 10.39 -12.35
CA ARG A 54 -0.21 11.76 -12.87
C ARG A 54 -1.28 12.63 -12.20
N ALA A 55 -2.49 12.11 -12.01
CA ALA A 55 -3.57 12.85 -11.35
C ALA A 55 -3.20 13.24 -9.91
N VAL A 56 -2.63 12.30 -9.14
CA VAL A 56 -2.18 12.54 -7.76
C VAL A 56 -1.01 13.53 -7.71
N GLU A 57 -0.03 13.40 -8.59
CA GLU A 57 1.08 14.34 -8.70
C GLU A 57 0.59 15.75 -9.10
N GLU A 58 -0.26 15.84 -10.12
CA GLU A 58 -0.82 17.09 -10.61
C GLU A 58 -1.63 17.80 -9.53
N PHE A 59 -2.48 17.06 -8.80
CA PHE A 59 -3.23 17.59 -7.67
C PHE A 59 -2.30 18.17 -6.61
N SER A 60 -1.24 17.45 -6.26
CA SER A 60 -0.28 17.90 -5.24
C SER A 60 0.50 19.17 -5.64
N HIS A 61 0.74 19.37 -6.94
CA HIS A 61 1.49 20.53 -7.45
C HIS A 61 0.62 21.75 -7.74
N HIS A 62 -0.61 21.55 -8.23
CA HIS A 62 -1.44 22.64 -8.73
C HIS A 62 -2.47 23.14 -7.72
N THR A 63 -2.78 22.35 -6.70
CA THR A 63 -3.72 22.78 -5.67
C THR A 63 -2.99 23.43 -4.50
N LYS A 64 -3.52 24.56 -4.03
CA LYS A 64 -3.06 25.19 -2.77
C LYS A 64 -3.63 24.48 -1.54
N ILE A 65 -4.08 23.24 -1.69
CA ILE A 65 -4.76 22.48 -0.64
C ILE A 65 -3.69 21.85 0.22
N SER A 66 -3.66 22.23 1.50
CA SER A 66 -2.76 21.64 2.47
C SER A 66 -3.19 20.22 2.86
N PRO A 67 -2.26 19.32 3.25
CA PRO A 67 -2.61 18.00 3.78
C PRO A 67 -3.61 18.04 4.94
N GLN A 68 -3.56 19.10 5.76
CA GLN A 68 -4.52 19.31 6.84
C GLN A 68 -5.95 19.53 6.32
N GLN A 69 -6.13 20.31 5.26
CA GLN A 69 -7.44 20.51 4.63
C GLN A 69 -8.00 19.23 4.02
N ILE A 70 -7.13 18.35 3.50
CA ILE A 70 -7.53 17.04 2.97
C ILE A 70 -8.04 16.15 4.11
N VAL A 71 -7.25 15.99 5.17
CA VAL A 71 -7.58 15.11 6.30
C VAL A 71 -8.82 15.59 7.05
N CYS A 72 -8.93 16.89 7.29
CA CYS A 72 -9.99 17.48 8.11
C CYS A 72 -11.25 17.84 7.32
N LYS A 73 -11.30 17.45 6.04
CA LYS A 73 -12.43 17.68 5.14
C LYS A 73 -13.73 17.08 5.72
N PRO A 74 -14.80 17.87 5.87
CA PRO A 74 -16.12 17.35 6.25
C PRO A 74 -16.77 16.60 5.07
N ALA A 75 -17.57 15.58 5.37
CA ALA A 75 -18.21 14.72 4.36
C ALA A 75 -19.09 15.46 3.33
N SER A 76 -19.58 16.66 3.67
CA SER A 76 -20.43 17.47 2.81
C SER A 76 -19.69 18.34 1.80
N ASP A 77 -18.37 18.50 1.95
CA ASP A 77 -17.58 19.40 1.11
C ASP A 77 -16.92 18.63 -0.04
N GLN A 78 -16.94 19.19 -1.25
CA GLN A 78 -16.37 18.55 -2.43
C GLN A 78 -15.14 19.32 -2.90
N LEU A 79 -13.99 19.03 -2.29
CA LEU A 79 -12.70 19.65 -2.60
C LEU A 79 -12.08 19.15 -3.93
N TRP A 80 -12.48 17.97 -4.40
CA TRP A 80 -12.00 17.34 -5.63
C TRP A 80 -13.11 16.51 -6.28
N ASP A 81 -12.89 16.09 -7.52
CA ASP A 81 -13.88 15.33 -8.28
C ASP A 81 -13.90 13.84 -7.91
N LYS A 82 -15.00 13.16 -8.22
CA LYS A 82 -15.15 11.72 -7.94
C LYS A 82 -14.14 10.87 -8.73
N LYS A 83 -13.63 11.39 -9.85
CA LYS A 83 -12.62 10.70 -10.64
C LYS A 83 -11.30 10.61 -9.87
N PHE A 84 -10.86 11.72 -9.27
CA PHE A 84 -9.68 11.74 -8.42
C PHE A 84 -9.78 10.75 -7.25
N ASP A 85 -10.99 10.58 -6.68
CA ASP A 85 -11.21 9.56 -5.65
C ASP A 85 -10.84 8.14 -6.11
N GLN A 86 -11.20 7.80 -7.34
CA GLN A 86 -10.86 6.49 -7.91
C GLN A 86 -9.37 6.36 -8.21
N ASP A 87 -8.73 7.45 -8.61
CA ASP A 87 -7.31 7.48 -8.97
C ASP A 87 -6.41 7.25 -7.74
N TRP A 88 -6.62 7.99 -6.64
CA TRP A 88 -5.83 7.77 -5.42
C TRP A 88 -6.12 6.40 -4.78
N GLN A 89 -7.37 5.93 -4.83
CA GLN A 89 -7.76 4.60 -4.31
C GLN A 89 -7.11 3.47 -5.10
N ARG A 90 -7.00 3.61 -6.42
CA ARG A 90 -6.30 2.62 -7.26
C ARG A 90 -4.84 2.48 -6.84
N LEU A 91 -4.16 3.60 -6.60
CA LEU A 91 -2.78 3.59 -6.11
C LEU A 91 -2.69 2.94 -4.74
N PHE A 92 -3.56 3.33 -3.82
CA PHE A 92 -3.60 2.77 -2.48
C PHE A 92 -3.79 1.25 -2.50
N HIS A 93 -4.74 0.77 -3.31
CA HIS A 93 -5.04 -0.66 -3.42
C HIS A 93 -3.87 -1.45 -3.99
N TRP A 94 -3.17 -0.91 -4.99
CA TRP A 94 -1.99 -1.56 -5.56
C TRP A 94 -0.86 -1.69 -4.52
N TYR A 95 -0.58 -0.63 -3.75
CA TYR A 95 0.42 -0.70 -2.66
C TYR A 95 -0.02 -1.62 -1.52
N GLN A 96 -1.32 -1.68 -1.20
CA GLN A 96 -1.85 -2.63 -0.22
C GLN A 96 -1.62 -4.08 -0.66
N LYS A 97 -1.89 -4.39 -1.94
CA LYS A 97 -1.62 -5.70 -2.54
C LYS A 97 -0.13 -6.04 -2.50
N LEU A 98 0.72 -5.09 -2.83
CA LEU A 98 2.18 -5.22 -2.77
C LEU A 98 2.64 -5.58 -1.34
N VAL A 99 2.25 -4.79 -0.34
CA VAL A 99 2.57 -5.03 1.08
C VAL A 99 2.04 -6.39 1.56
N TYR A 100 0.83 -6.75 1.14
CA TYR A 100 0.23 -8.05 1.47
C TYR A 100 1.09 -9.22 1.00
N PHE A 101 1.57 -9.21 -0.25
CA PHE A 101 2.41 -10.30 -0.77
C PHE A 101 3.75 -10.42 -0.05
N HIS A 102 4.35 -9.30 0.35
CA HIS A 102 5.58 -9.31 1.12
C HIS A 102 5.38 -9.86 2.53
N ARG A 103 4.32 -9.42 3.22
CA ARG A 103 3.98 -9.92 4.57
C ARG A 103 3.74 -11.43 4.58
N MET A 104 3.26 -11.98 3.47
CA MET A 104 3.04 -13.43 3.28
C MET A 104 4.29 -14.21 2.85
N GLY A 105 5.44 -13.55 2.67
CA GLY A 105 6.68 -14.17 2.21
C GLY A 105 6.67 -14.61 0.74
N LEU A 106 5.73 -14.09 -0.06
CA LEU A 106 5.58 -14.44 -1.47
C LEU A 106 6.45 -13.57 -2.40
N LEU A 107 7.00 -12.48 -1.87
CA LEU A 107 7.88 -11.56 -2.58
C LEU A 107 9.01 -11.15 -1.62
N HIS A 108 10.26 -11.42 -2.00
CA HIS A 108 11.43 -11.08 -1.19
C HIS A 108 11.77 -9.58 -1.25
N ASP A 109 12.44 -9.11 -0.21
CA ASP A 109 12.95 -7.74 -0.03
C ASP A 109 13.70 -7.19 -1.27
N ARG A 110 14.45 -8.05 -1.98
CA ARG A 110 15.19 -7.66 -3.19
C ARG A 110 14.31 -7.00 -4.24
N PHE A 111 13.09 -7.52 -4.44
CA PHE A 111 12.17 -7.00 -5.43
C PHE A 111 11.57 -5.66 -5.01
N PHE A 112 11.39 -5.44 -3.70
CA PHE A 112 10.95 -4.16 -3.16
C PHE A 112 11.99 -3.07 -3.36
N GLN A 113 13.28 -3.40 -3.16
CA GLN A 113 14.37 -2.47 -3.41
C GLN A 113 14.43 -2.03 -4.88
N GLU A 114 14.18 -2.96 -5.81
CA GLU A 114 14.14 -2.66 -7.25
C GLU A 114 12.86 -1.91 -7.66
N PHE A 115 11.69 -2.36 -7.19
CA PHE A 115 10.41 -1.81 -7.60
C PHE A 115 9.29 -2.06 -6.56
N PRO A 116 8.52 -1.04 -6.15
CA PRO A 116 8.56 0.35 -6.64
C PRO A 116 9.78 1.15 -6.15
N GLY A 117 10.50 0.66 -5.13
CA GLY A 117 11.67 1.32 -4.56
C GLY A 117 11.33 2.46 -3.60
N ALA A 118 12.32 2.90 -2.83
CA ALA A 118 12.16 3.88 -1.75
C ALA A 118 11.62 5.23 -2.22
N ILE A 119 12.06 5.73 -3.39
CA ILE A 119 11.65 7.04 -3.92
C ILE A 119 10.15 7.05 -4.26
N ARG A 120 9.66 6.04 -4.96
CA ARG A 120 8.25 5.97 -5.35
C ARG A 120 7.35 5.71 -4.14
N ALA A 121 7.80 4.84 -3.23
CA ALA A 121 7.10 4.63 -1.96
C ALA A 121 7.00 5.93 -1.15
N LYS A 122 8.07 6.74 -1.10
CA LYS A 122 8.06 8.06 -0.46
C LYS A 122 7.02 8.98 -1.09
N HIS A 123 7.01 9.11 -2.41
CA HIS A 123 6.05 9.96 -3.12
C HIS A 123 4.61 9.47 -2.88
N PHE A 124 4.39 8.16 -2.96
CA PHE A 124 3.10 7.55 -2.64
C PHE A 124 2.63 7.89 -1.22
N VAL A 125 3.47 7.68 -0.21
CA VAL A 125 3.14 8.02 1.19
C VAL A 125 2.82 9.51 1.31
N GLN A 126 3.65 10.38 0.75
CA GLN A 126 3.47 11.84 0.86
C GLN A 126 2.18 12.34 0.21
N HIS A 127 1.80 11.79 -0.94
CA HIS A 127 0.67 12.29 -1.70
C HIS A 127 -0.64 11.57 -1.39
N VAL A 128 -0.62 10.26 -1.08
CA VAL A 128 -1.84 9.46 -0.94
C VAL A 128 -2.31 9.33 0.51
N GLU A 129 -1.40 9.33 1.49
CA GLU A 129 -1.75 9.14 2.90
C GLU A 129 -2.82 10.13 3.43
N PRO A 130 -2.76 11.45 3.13
CA PRO A 130 -3.78 12.38 3.63
C PRO A 130 -5.21 12.00 3.19
N PHE A 131 -5.37 11.46 1.98
CA PHE A 131 -6.66 11.03 1.45
C PHE A 131 -7.16 9.77 2.13
N ALA A 132 -6.26 8.79 2.35
CA ALA A 132 -6.60 7.56 3.04
C ALA A 132 -7.04 7.84 4.50
N ILE A 133 -6.35 8.73 5.21
CA ILE A 133 -6.73 9.12 6.58
C ILE A 133 -8.13 9.78 6.58
N ASN A 134 -8.42 10.68 5.64
CA ASN A 134 -9.75 11.30 5.54
C ASN A 134 -10.85 10.25 5.30
N SER A 135 -10.64 9.35 4.34
CA SER A 135 -11.56 8.26 4.03
C SER A 135 -11.82 7.39 5.27
N CYS A 136 -10.81 7.12 6.07
CA CYS A 136 -10.96 6.26 7.25
C CYS A 136 -11.67 6.92 8.41
N GLN A 137 -11.51 8.23 8.59
CA GLN A 137 -12.34 8.98 9.53
C GLN A 137 -13.83 8.91 9.13
N TYR A 138 -14.11 8.91 7.82
CA TYR A 138 -15.46 8.80 7.30
C TYR A 138 -16.06 7.40 7.50
N TYR A 139 -15.31 6.33 7.19
CA TYR A 139 -15.77 4.94 7.30
C TYR A 139 -15.55 4.31 8.70
N GLN A 140 -14.95 5.02 9.64
CA GLN A 140 -14.62 4.55 11.00
C GLN A 140 -13.69 3.31 11.03
N GLU A 141 -12.77 3.24 10.08
CA GLU A 141 -11.78 2.17 10.00
C GLU A 141 -10.59 2.42 10.92
N LYS A 142 -10.11 1.38 11.61
CA LYS A 142 -9.06 1.50 12.65
C LYS A 142 -7.62 1.38 12.13
N ASN A 143 -7.39 0.72 10.99
CA ASN A 143 -6.04 0.28 10.57
C ASN A 143 -5.60 0.88 9.22
N CYS A 144 -6.00 2.11 8.94
CA CYS A 144 -5.76 2.69 7.62
C CYS A 144 -4.34 3.16 7.36
N THR A 145 -3.56 3.32 8.42
CA THR A 145 -2.16 3.71 8.30
C THR A 145 -1.23 2.51 8.15
N ASP A 146 -1.70 1.26 8.32
CA ASP A 146 -0.86 0.05 8.33
C ASP A 146 0.00 -0.07 7.07
N VAL A 147 -0.57 0.20 5.89
CA VAL A 147 0.18 0.16 4.62
C VAL A 147 1.30 1.22 4.60
N PHE A 148 1.01 2.44 5.05
CA PHE A 148 1.98 3.54 5.05
C PHE A 148 3.06 3.32 6.11
N ASP A 149 2.68 2.88 7.31
CA ASP A 149 3.60 2.57 8.41
C ASP A 149 4.53 1.41 8.04
N TYR A 150 3.99 0.40 7.34
CA TYR A 150 4.79 -0.69 6.80
C TYR A 150 5.83 -0.21 5.78
N LEU A 151 5.41 0.63 4.83
CA LEU A 151 6.33 1.20 3.83
C LEU A 151 7.39 2.10 4.48
N ARG A 152 7.02 2.84 5.54
CA ARG A 152 7.99 3.61 6.34
C ARG A 152 9.03 2.73 6.99
N GLN A 153 8.60 1.63 7.61
CA GLN A 153 9.51 0.70 8.24
C GLN A 153 10.42 0.02 7.21
N LEU A 154 9.87 -0.35 6.05
CA LEU A 154 10.60 -1.07 5.01
C LEU A 154 11.67 -0.20 4.32
N TYR A 155 11.39 1.08 4.07
CA TYR A 155 12.28 1.98 3.34
C TYR A 155 12.87 3.12 4.19
N GLU A 156 12.73 3.05 5.51
CA GLU A 156 13.19 4.10 6.44
C GLU A 156 12.67 5.51 6.08
N LEU A 157 11.38 5.60 5.73
CA LEU A 157 10.77 6.85 5.27
C LEU A 157 10.48 7.81 6.44
N PRO A 158 10.27 9.11 6.16
CA PRO A 158 9.91 10.09 7.18
C PRO A 158 8.67 9.70 8.00
N PRO A 159 8.61 10.12 9.28
CA PRO A 159 7.50 9.81 10.16
C PRO A 159 6.17 10.40 9.64
N PRO A 160 5.02 9.85 10.10
CA PRO A 160 3.71 10.33 9.71
C PRO A 160 3.50 11.81 10.03
N LEU A 161 2.73 12.47 9.17
CA LEU A 161 2.30 13.85 9.39
C LEU A 161 1.32 13.89 10.58
N THR A 162 1.72 14.52 11.68
CA THR A 162 0.82 14.77 12.82
C THR A 162 -0.17 15.88 12.44
N ILE A 163 -1.38 15.48 12.06
CA ILE A 163 -2.45 16.41 11.69
C ILE A 163 -3.48 16.44 12.81
N ASP A 164 -3.58 17.59 13.48
CA ASP A 164 -4.65 17.89 14.42
C ASP A 164 -5.72 18.72 13.69
N CYS A 165 -6.93 18.17 13.59
CA CYS A 165 -8.05 18.85 12.95
C CYS A 165 -8.72 19.90 13.84
N GLY A 166 -8.20 20.13 15.05
CA GLY A 166 -8.80 21.00 16.04
C GLY A 166 -10.12 20.41 16.57
N ALA A 167 -10.37 20.59 17.87
CA ALA A 167 -11.69 20.28 18.41
C ALA A 167 -12.74 21.09 17.65
N LYS A 168 -13.68 20.41 16.98
CA LYS A 168 -14.83 21.01 16.32
C LYS A 168 -15.52 21.95 17.32
N SER A 169 -15.34 23.26 17.16
CA SER A 169 -16.19 24.26 17.80
C SER A 169 -17.60 24.02 17.29
N THR A 170 -18.38 23.26 18.06
CA THR A 170 -19.83 23.21 17.95
C THR A 170 -20.35 24.61 18.23
N LYS A 171 -20.45 25.44 17.18
CA LYS A 171 -21.28 26.65 17.23
C LYS A 171 -22.71 26.18 17.46
N LYS A 172 -23.14 26.17 18.73
CA LYS A 172 -24.55 26.12 19.10
C LYS A 172 -25.25 27.27 18.38
N THR A 173 -26.09 26.94 17.42
CA THR A 173 -27.10 27.84 16.89
C THR A 173 -27.95 28.35 18.06
N PRO A 174 -28.09 29.67 18.29
CA PRO A 174 -29.06 30.17 19.24
C PRO A 174 -30.44 29.93 18.63
N SER A 175 -31.20 29.02 19.24
CA SER A 175 -32.62 28.85 18.99
C SER A 175 -33.33 30.15 19.40
N ASN A 176 -33.71 30.95 18.41
CA ASN A 176 -34.68 32.02 18.57
C ASN A 176 -36.06 31.39 18.72
N ALA A 177 -36.44 31.03 19.95
CA ALA A 177 -37.82 30.78 20.30
C ALA A 177 -38.49 32.13 20.63
N LYS A 178 -39.12 32.74 19.62
CA LYS A 178 -40.19 33.72 19.83
C LYS A 178 -41.28 33.03 20.66
N LYS A 179 -41.52 33.52 21.88
CA LYS A 179 -42.78 33.26 22.58
C LYS A 179 -43.77 34.35 22.16
N GLU A 180 -44.88 33.91 21.60
CA GLU A 180 -46.14 34.67 21.55
C GLU A 180 -46.55 35.04 22.97
N GLU A 181 -46.80 36.33 23.19
CA GLU A 181 -47.55 36.82 24.35
C GLU A 181 -49.03 36.86 23.98
N LEU A 182 -49.84 36.38 24.92
CA LEU A 182 -51.30 36.44 24.96
C LEU A 182 -51.68 37.47 26.04
#